data_AF-A0A3A5ME84-F1
#
_entry.id   AF-A0A3A5ME84-F1
#
_cell.length_a   1.000
_cell.length_b   1.000
_cell.length_c   1.000
_cell.angle_alpha   90.00
_cell.angle_beta   90.00
_cell.angle_gamma   90.00
#
_symmetry.space_group_name_H-M   'P 1'
#
loop_
_entity.id
_entity.type
_entity.pdbx_description
1 polymer ?
#
loop_
_entity_poly.entity_id
_entity_poly.type
_entity_poly.pdbx_seq_one_letter_code
_entity_poly.pdbx_strand_id
1 'polypeptide(L)'
;MADAGLPYLRSLVLVSLILSVSSASHVAAAGHLPAPAVILLLGVLLLLPMMLLARRPVSFRSALLSMGAGQWLLHALFSMTAVPAVCQSSAAGPGHHAAFELACSPVAQDSMAGASGGALMILLHALATVVLAAAASTSETALTSLRAWLRPLLVLPSVVLLPDTPHRPSVLAVPTPVAPRSAHTRVPTLRGPPRLLALAA
;
A
#
# COMPACT_ATOMS: atom_id res chain seq x y z
N MET A 1 -15.66 6.10 7.12
CA MET A 1 -16.14 4.70 7.03
C MET A 1 -15.19 3.75 6.28
N ALA A 2 -14.27 4.23 5.43
CA ALA A 2 -13.36 3.37 4.65
C ALA A 2 -12.27 2.62 5.46
N ASP A 3 -11.98 3.04 6.70
CA ASP A 3 -10.86 2.48 7.46
C ASP A 3 -11.15 1.15 8.16
N ALA A 4 -12.43 0.77 8.29
CA ALA A 4 -12.83 -0.48 8.95
C ALA A 4 -12.47 -1.74 8.16
N GLY A 5 -12.32 -1.66 6.82
CA GLY A 5 -12.04 -2.81 5.94
C GLY A 5 -10.56 -3.21 5.84
N LEU A 6 -9.65 -2.26 6.06
CA LEU A 6 -8.20 -2.46 5.96
C LEU A 6 -7.65 -3.60 6.84
N PRO A 7 -8.03 -3.74 8.12
CA PRO A 7 -7.51 -4.84 8.94
C PRO A 7 -7.95 -6.23 8.44
N TYR A 8 -9.15 -6.34 7.84
CA TYR A 8 -9.65 -7.61 7.28
C TYR A 8 -8.92 -8.00 6.00
N LEU A 9 -8.68 -7.03 5.10
CA LEU A 9 -7.88 -7.26 3.91
C LEU A 9 -6.45 -7.67 4.29
N ARG A 10 -5.86 -6.95 5.27
CA ARG A 10 -4.53 -7.27 5.81
C ARG A 10 -4.47 -8.70 6.36
N SER A 11 -5.45 -9.11 7.15
CA SER A 11 -5.48 -10.47 7.70
C SER A 11 -5.62 -11.53 6.60
N LEU A 12 -6.46 -11.29 5.60
CA LEU A 12 -6.63 -12.23 4.47
C LEU A 12 -5.34 -12.39 3.67
N VAL A 13 -4.69 -11.29 3.32
CA VAL A 13 -3.41 -11.30 2.59
C VAL A 13 -2.34 -12.03 3.38
N LEU A 14 -2.21 -11.75 4.67
CA LEU A 14 -1.21 -12.40 5.51
C LEU A 14 -1.49 -13.91 5.69
N VAL A 15 -2.73 -14.32 5.91
CA VAL A 15 -3.10 -15.74 5.99
C VAL A 15 -2.78 -16.45 4.68
N SER A 16 -3.17 -15.86 3.55
CA SER A 16 -2.86 -16.41 2.22
C SER A 16 -1.35 -16.56 2.05
N LEU A 17 -0.56 -15.54 2.41
CA LEU A 17 0.89 -15.58 2.30
C LEU A 17 1.49 -16.66 3.21
N ILE A 18 1.04 -16.76 4.46
CA ILE A 18 1.51 -17.77 5.42
C ILE A 18 1.28 -19.18 4.86
N LEU A 19 0.06 -19.47 4.38
CA LEU A 19 -0.27 -20.78 3.83
C LEU A 19 0.51 -21.06 2.55
N SER A 20 0.54 -20.13 1.60
CA SER A 20 1.24 -20.33 0.32
C SER A 20 2.72 -20.58 0.52
N VAL A 21 3.41 -19.78 1.34
CA VAL A 21 4.83 -19.98 1.61
C VAL A 21 5.07 -21.26 2.40
N SER A 22 4.24 -21.56 3.40
CA SER A 22 4.38 -22.81 4.17
C SER A 22 4.19 -24.04 3.30
N SER A 23 3.17 -24.07 2.45
CA SER A 23 2.91 -25.15 1.51
C SER A 23 4.04 -25.28 0.48
N ALA A 24 4.55 -24.16 -0.05
CA ALA A 24 5.66 -24.16 -0.98
C ALA A 24 6.94 -24.71 -0.33
N SER A 25 7.28 -24.29 0.89
CA SER A 25 8.41 -24.84 1.65
C SER A 25 8.27 -26.34 1.87
N HIS A 26 7.06 -26.80 2.18
CA HIS A 26 6.78 -28.21 2.42
C HIS A 26 7.00 -29.05 1.15
N VAL A 27 6.42 -28.63 0.02
CA VAL A 27 6.58 -29.31 -1.27
C VAL A 27 8.02 -29.24 -1.79
N ALA A 28 8.68 -28.10 -1.64
CA ALA A 28 10.07 -27.92 -2.10
C ALA A 28 11.07 -28.80 -1.33
N ALA A 29 10.76 -29.18 -0.08
CA ALA A 29 11.50 -30.17 0.68
C ALA A 29 10.96 -31.60 0.52
N ALA A 30 10.23 -31.88 -0.57
CA ALA A 30 9.62 -33.17 -0.88
C ALA A 30 8.61 -33.68 0.17
N GLY A 31 8.03 -32.77 0.95
CA GLY A 31 6.91 -33.04 1.84
C GLY A 31 5.59 -33.12 1.07
N HIS A 32 4.63 -33.83 1.65
CA HIS A 32 3.29 -34.00 1.09
C HIS A 32 2.33 -33.01 1.74
N LEU A 33 1.39 -32.48 0.97
CA LEU A 33 0.40 -31.55 1.51
C LEU A 33 -0.85 -32.29 2.02
N PRO A 34 -1.55 -31.73 3.00
CA PRO A 34 -2.88 -32.19 3.37
C PRO A 34 -3.87 -32.02 2.22
N ALA A 35 -5.02 -32.70 2.32
CA ALA A 35 -6.12 -32.46 1.40
C ALA A 35 -6.48 -30.96 1.35
N PRO A 36 -6.86 -30.39 0.18
CA PRO A 36 -7.17 -28.97 0.04
C PRO A 36 -8.22 -28.46 1.04
N ALA A 37 -9.20 -29.30 1.39
CA ALA A 37 -10.21 -28.97 2.40
C ALA A 37 -9.60 -28.75 3.80
N VAL A 38 -8.56 -29.51 4.16
CA VAL A 38 -7.82 -29.32 5.42
C VAL A 38 -7.03 -28.02 5.39
N ILE A 39 -6.37 -27.70 4.28
CA ILE A 39 -5.65 -26.43 4.12
C ILE A 39 -6.61 -25.23 4.25
N LEU A 40 -7.79 -25.32 3.63
CA LEU A 40 -8.84 -24.30 3.77
C LEU A 40 -9.30 -24.15 5.22
N LEU A 41 -9.54 -25.27 5.93
CA LEU A 41 -9.90 -25.25 7.36
C LEU A 41 -8.82 -24.57 8.21
N LEU A 42 -7.55 -24.90 7.97
CA LEU A 42 -6.42 -24.26 8.64
C LEU A 42 -6.37 -22.76 8.35
N GLY A 43 -6.64 -22.34 7.11
CA GLY A 43 -6.75 -20.92 6.75
C GLY A 43 -7.85 -20.19 7.51
N VAL A 44 -9.03 -20.78 7.61
CA VAL A 44 -10.13 -20.22 8.40
C VAL A 44 -9.74 -20.09 9.87
N LEU A 45 -9.07 -21.09 10.43
CA LEU A 45 -8.62 -21.05 11.82
C LEU A 45 -7.53 -19.99 12.04
N LEU A 46 -6.65 -19.80 11.07
CA LEU A 46 -5.57 -18.81 11.11
C LEU A 46 -6.08 -17.37 10.99
N LEU A 47 -7.26 -17.15 10.40
CA LEU A 47 -7.87 -15.83 10.32
C LEU A 47 -8.12 -15.21 11.70
N LEU A 48 -8.52 -15.99 12.71
CA LEU A 48 -8.77 -15.48 14.06
C LEU A 48 -7.54 -14.76 14.65
N PRO A 49 -6.39 -15.43 14.89
CA PRO A 49 -5.23 -14.77 15.46
C PRO A 49 -4.69 -13.67 14.54
N MET A 50 -4.81 -13.81 13.22
CA MET A 50 -4.35 -12.79 12.28
C MET A 50 -5.22 -11.54 12.27
N MET A 51 -6.53 -11.64 12.51
CA MET A 51 -7.39 -10.47 12.69
C MET A 51 -7.05 -9.71 13.97
N LEU A 52 -6.66 -10.40 15.05
CA LEU A 52 -6.18 -9.73 16.26
C LEU A 52 -4.82 -9.06 16.02
N LEU A 53 -3.92 -9.74 15.32
CA LEU A 53 -2.58 -9.23 15.01
C LEU A 53 -2.61 -8.04 14.05
N ALA A 54 -3.49 -8.07 13.04
CA ALA A 54 -3.63 -7.03 12.02
C ALA A 54 -4.15 -5.68 12.57
N ARG A 55 -4.72 -5.67 13.79
CA ARG A 55 -5.21 -4.47 14.49
C ARG A 55 -4.12 -3.71 15.23
N ARG A 56 -2.91 -4.25 15.33
CA ARG A 56 -1.82 -3.66 16.11
C ARG A 56 -0.56 -3.49 15.25
N PRO A 57 0.26 -2.47 15.52
CA PRO A 57 1.59 -2.40 14.94
C PRO A 57 2.43 -3.55 15.51
N VAL A 58 3.07 -4.30 14.61
CA VAL A 58 3.85 -5.49 14.98
C VAL A 58 5.32 -5.19 14.75
N SER A 59 6.10 -5.20 15.84
CA SER A 59 7.56 -5.12 15.73
C SER A 59 8.11 -6.34 14.99
N PHE A 60 9.25 -6.21 14.32
CA PHE A 60 9.89 -7.35 13.64
C PHE A 60 10.16 -8.52 14.60
N ARG A 61 10.57 -8.24 15.85
CA ARG A 61 10.82 -9.30 16.85
C ARG A 61 9.56 -10.07 17.21
N SER A 62 8.46 -9.37 17.50
CA SER A 62 7.17 -10.01 17.80
C SER A 62 6.61 -10.75 16.57
N ALA A 63 6.81 -10.20 15.37
CA ALA A 63 6.45 -10.87 14.12
C ALA A 63 7.26 -12.15 13.94
N LEU A 64 8.57 -12.13 14.18
CA LEU A 64 9.43 -13.30 14.06
C LEU A 64 9.02 -14.43 15.01
N LEU A 65 8.72 -14.10 16.27
CA LEU A 65 8.26 -15.08 17.25
C LEU A 65 6.91 -15.68 16.88
N SER A 66 5.93 -14.84 16.54
CA SER A 66 4.58 -15.30 16.17
C SER A 66 4.58 -16.12 14.87
N MET A 67 5.30 -15.66 13.85
CA MET A 67 5.43 -16.39 12.58
C MET A 67 6.22 -17.68 12.76
N GLY A 68 7.27 -17.69 13.60
CA GLY A 68 8.04 -18.90 13.88
C GLY A 68 7.21 -19.97 14.57
N ALA A 69 6.45 -19.58 15.59
CA ALA A 69 5.50 -20.48 16.25
C ALA A 69 4.43 -21.00 15.27
N GLY A 70 3.90 -20.12 14.42
CA GLY A 70 2.93 -20.48 13.38
C GLY A 70 3.49 -21.45 12.34
N GLN A 71 4.72 -21.22 11.86
CA GLN A 71 5.39 -22.11 10.91
C GLN A 71 5.69 -23.47 11.51
N TRP A 72 6.14 -23.53 12.77
CA TRP A 72 6.36 -24.79 13.47
C TRP A 72 5.06 -25.59 13.62
N LEU A 73 3.97 -24.92 14.03
CA LEU A 73 2.66 -25.55 14.17
C LEU A 73 2.11 -26.03 12.81
N LEU A 74 2.21 -25.22 11.76
CA LEU A 74 1.79 -25.60 10.41
C LEU A 74 2.61 -26.77 9.87
N HIS A 75 3.92 -26.76 10.09
CA HIS A 75 4.79 -27.87 9.72
C HIS A 75 4.36 -29.18 10.40
N ALA A 76 4.06 -29.14 11.71
CA ALA A 76 3.55 -30.29 12.44
C ALA A 76 2.18 -30.75 11.91
N LEU A 77 1.25 -29.82 11.70
CA LEU A 77 -0.08 -30.12 11.16
C LEU A 77 -0.02 -30.71 9.76
N PHE A 78 0.81 -30.17 8.87
CA PHE A 78 1.02 -30.73 7.54
C PHE A 78 1.57 -32.15 7.63
N SER A 79 2.59 -32.36 8.46
CA SER A 79 3.18 -33.70 8.67
C SER A 79 2.16 -34.71 9.24
N MET A 80 1.25 -34.27 10.11
CA MET A 80 0.23 -35.13 10.72
C MET A 80 -0.97 -35.42 9.81
N THR A 81 -1.29 -34.51 8.89
CA THR A 81 -2.51 -34.58 8.05
C THR A 81 -2.22 -34.82 6.57
N ALA A 82 -0.94 -34.89 6.20
CA ALA A 82 -0.51 -35.27 4.87
C ALA A 82 -0.89 -36.71 4.56
N VAL A 83 -1.50 -36.92 3.39
CA VAL A 83 -1.69 -38.24 2.82
C VAL A 83 -0.71 -38.34 1.66
N PRO A 84 0.28 -39.26 1.71
CA PRO A 84 1.21 -39.44 0.61
C PRO A 84 0.44 -39.91 -0.62
N ALA A 85 0.51 -39.14 -1.69
CA ALA A 85 -0.16 -39.42 -2.94
C ALA A 85 0.80 -39.20 -4.10
N VAL A 86 0.80 -40.15 -5.03
CA VAL A 86 1.54 -40.01 -6.28
C VAL A 86 0.53 -39.69 -7.37
N CYS A 87 0.72 -38.54 -8.00
CA CYS A 87 -0.09 -38.09 -9.12
C CYS A 87 0.62 -38.41 -10.42
N GLN A 88 -0.03 -39.19 -11.28
CA GLN A 88 0.44 -39.44 -12.64
C GLN A 88 -0.45 -38.69 -13.61
N SER A 89 0.17 -37.98 -14.55
CA SER A 89 -0.56 -37.46 -15.70
C SER A 89 -0.97 -38.62 -16.57
N SER A 90 -2.29 -38.79 -16.76
CA SER A 90 -2.80 -39.63 -17.82
C SER A 90 -2.62 -38.88 -19.14
N ALA A 91 -1.43 -38.98 -19.74
CA ALA A 91 -1.24 -38.53 -21.11
C ALA A 91 -2.02 -39.49 -22.03
N ALA A 92 -3.29 -39.20 -22.28
CA ALA A 92 -4.01 -39.83 -23.37
C ALA A 92 -3.26 -39.49 -24.68
N GLY A 93 -2.98 -40.52 -25.48
CA GLY A 93 -2.13 -40.42 -26.67
C GLY A 93 -2.53 -39.30 -27.65
N PRO A 94 -1.59 -38.87 -28.51
CA PRO A 94 -1.77 -37.72 -29.38
C PRO A 94 -2.88 -38.00 -30.39
N GLY A 95 -4.06 -37.43 -30.17
CA GLY A 95 -5.19 -37.65 -31.10
C GLY A 95 -6.37 -36.74 -30.89
N HIS A 96 -6.92 -36.64 -29.68
CA HIS A 96 -8.15 -35.88 -29.42
C HIS A 96 -7.95 -34.99 -28.19
N HIS A 97 -8.65 -33.85 -28.11
CA HIS A 97 -8.59 -32.87 -27.02
C HIS A 97 -8.87 -33.52 -25.65
N ALA A 98 -7.87 -34.18 -25.08
CA ALA A 98 -7.98 -34.87 -23.81
C ALA A 98 -7.80 -33.84 -22.71
N ALA A 99 -8.82 -33.71 -21.87
CA ALA A 99 -8.69 -33.03 -20.59
C ALA A 99 -7.51 -33.66 -19.83
N PHE A 100 -6.59 -32.83 -19.37
CA PHE A 100 -5.45 -33.27 -18.60
C PHE A 100 -5.94 -33.66 -17.20
N GLU A 101 -6.36 -34.91 -17.03
CA GLU A 101 -6.68 -35.44 -15.70
C GLU A 101 -5.41 -35.92 -15.01
N LEU A 102 -5.10 -35.29 -13.86
CA LEU A 102 -4.16 -35.83 -12.90
C LEU A 102 -4.91 -36.86 -12.04
N ALA A 103 -4.59 -38.14 -12.24
CA ALA A 103 -5.04 -39.19 -11.34
C ALA A 103 -4.02 -39.35 -10.22
N CYS A 104 -4.44 -39.12 -8.98
CA CYS A 104 -3.60 -39.26 -7.79
C CYS A 104 -4.08 -40.47 -6.97
N SER A 105 -3.16 -41.39 -6.65
CA SER A 105 -3.45 -42.53 -5.77
C SER A 105 -2.61 -42.44 -4.49
N PRO A 106 -3.17 -42.81 -3.32
CA PRO A 106 -2.38 -42.91 -2.09
C PRO A 106 -1.30 -43.99 -2.26
N VAL A 107 -0.10 -43.74 -1.71
CA VAL A 107 1.03 -44.67 -1.71
C VAL A 107 1.49 -44.92 -0.28
N ALA A 108 1.79 -46.19 0.04
CA ALA A 108 2.39 -46.55 1.32
C ALA A 108 3.84 -46.05 1.38
N GLN A 109 4.22 -45.38 2.47
CA GLN A 109 5.54 -44.76 2.58
C GLN A 109 6.65 -45.78 2.81
N ASP A 110 7.68 -45.75 1.96
CA ASP A 110 9.00 -46.31 2.28
C ASP A 110 9.79 -45.32 3.14
N SER A 111 10.17 -45.76 4.34
CA SER A 111 10.73 -44.96 5.43
C SER A 111 12.21 -44.55 5.27
N MET A 112 12.82 -44.77 4.09
CA MET A 112 14.28 -44.63 3.89
C MET A 112 14.77 -43.29 3.30
N ALA A 113 13.89 -42.34 2.97
CA ALA A 113 14.29 -41.04 2.38
C ALA A 113 14.62 -39.92 3.42
N GLY A 114 14.68 -40.24 4.71
CA GLY A 114 14.43 -39.27 5.80
C GLY A 114 15.53 -38.29 6.22
N ALA A 115 16.81 -38.49 5.87
CA ALA A 115 17.88 -37.71 6.52
C ALA A 115 18.14 -36.32 5.91
N SER A 116 18.19 -36.21 4.57
CA SER A 116 18.50 -34.94 3.88
C SER A 116 17.28 -34.03 3.71
N GLY A 117 16.09 -34.63 3.54
CA GLY A 117 14.82 -33.89 3.45
C GLY A 117 14.50 -33.11 4.73
N GLY A 118 14.83 -33.67 5.90
CA GLY A 118 14.56 -33.04 7.19
C GLY A 118 15.29 -31.71 7.40
N ALA A 119 16.60 -31.65 7.07
CA ALA A 119 17.38 -30.43 7.25
C ALA A 119 16.95 -29.31 6.29
N LEU A 120 16.70 -29.65 5.01
CA LEU A 120 16.21 -28.71 4.01
C LEU A 120 14.80 -28.19 4.37
N MET A 121 13.92 -29.07 4.84
CA MET A 121 12.58 -28.72 5.30
C MET A 121 12.62 -27.66 6.40
N ILE A 122 13.43 -27.87 7.44
CA ILE A 122 13.57 -26.91 8.54
C ILE A 122 14.17 -25.59 8.05
N LEU A 123 15.18 -25.64 7.17
CA LEU A 123 15.76 -24.43 6.58
C LEU A 123 14.73 -23.61 5.79
N LEU A 124 13.91 -24.27 4.96
CA LEU A 124 12.87 -23.59 4.16
C LEU A 124 11.76 -23.00 5.04
N HIS A 125 11.37 -23.67 6.13
CA HIS A 125 10.43 -23.09 7.10
C HIS A 125 11.05 -21.95 7.92
N ALA A 126 12.35 -22.00 8.21
CA ALA A 126 13.06 -20.90 8.86
C ALA A 126 13.14 -19.67 7.94
N LEU A 127 13.45 -19.86 6.65
CA LEU A 127 13.43 -18.78 5.67
C LEU A 127 12.02 -18.20 5.50
N ALA A 128 11.00 -19.06 5.39
CA ALA A 128 9.60 -18.66 5.37
C ALA A 128 9.24 -17.79 6.58
N THR A 129 9.71 -18.16 7.77
CA THR A 129 9.49 -17.40 9.00
C THR A 129 10.05 -15.98 8.89
N VAL A 130 11.28 -15.82 8.39
CA VAL A 130 11.90 -14.51 8.22
C VAL A 130 11.14 -13.66 7.19
N VAL A 131 10.77 -14.25 6.05
CA VAL A 131 9.99 -13.57 5.00
C VAL A 131 8.65 -13.09 5.53
N LEU A 132 7.93 -13.95 6.26
CA LEU A 132 6.63 -13.63 6.84
C LEU A 132 6.76 -12.57 7.96
N ALA A 133 7.82 -12.64 8.77
CA ALA A 133 8.07 -11.63 9.79
C ALA A 133 8.32 -10.24 9.17
N ALA A 134 9.12 -10.19 8.11
CA ALA A 134 9.37 -8.96 7.35
C ALA A 134 8.06 -8.43 6.74
N ALA A 135 7.28 -9.27 6.07
CA ALA A 135 5.99 -8.91 5.48
C ALA A 135 5.00 -8.38 6.54
N ALA A 136 4.90 -9.06 7.69
CA ALA A 136 4.04 -8.62 8.79
C ALA A 136 4.47 -7.26 9.36
N SER A 137 5.78 -7.06 9.58
CA SER A 137 6.31 -5.80 10.14
C SER A 137 6.25 -4.61 9.19
N THR A 138 6.29 -4.84 7.87
CA THR A 138 6.28 -3.77 6.86
C THR A 138 4.89 -3.52 6.25
N SER A 139 3.92 -4.36 6.58
CA SER A 139 2.57 -4.31 6.00
C SER A 139 1.86 -2.96 6.15
N GLU A 140 2.10 -2.21 7.23
CA GLU A 140 1.49 -0.88 7.41
C GLU A 140 2.05 0.15 6.43
N THR A 141 3.37 0.19 6.26
CA THR A 141 4.02 1.05 5.27
C THR A 141 3.58 0.66 3.86
N ALA A 142 3.52 -0.64 3.57
CA ALA A 142 3.05 -1.12 2.27
C ALA A 142 1.59 -0.72 1.97
N LEU A 143 0.69 -0.84 2.95
CA LEU A 143 -0.72 -0.46 2.79
C LEU A 143 -0.91 1.05 2.64
N THR A 144 -0.14 1.85 3.37
CA THR A 144 -0.17 3.31 3.25
C THR A 144 0.36 3.77 1.89
N SER A 145 1.47 3.19 1.41
CA SER A 145 1.98 3.43 0.06
C SER A 145 0.99 3.00 -1.03
N LEU A 146 0.40 1.81 -0.90
CA LEU A 146 -0.60 1.30 -1.85
C LEU A 146 -1.84 2.20 -1.87
N ARG A 147 -2.32 2.65 -0.70
CA ARG A 147 -3.44 3.59 -0.61
C ARG A 147 -3.10 4.93 -1.24
N ALA A 148 -1.89 5.47 -1.01
CA ALA A 148 -1.46 6.71 -1.65
C ALA A 148 -1.39 6.57 -3.18
N TRP A 149 -0.91 5.42 -3.67
CA TRP A 149 -0.84 5.11 -5.10
C TRP A 149 -2.22 4.92 -5.75
N LEU A 150 -3.17 4.31 -5.04
CA LEU A 150 -4.55 4.11 -5.54
C LEU A 150 -5.43 5.34 -5.36
N ARG A 151 -5.09 6.27 -4.46
CA ARG A 151 -5.85 7.50 -4.21
C ARG A 151 -6.20 8.28 -5.50
N PRO A 152 -5.28 8.55 -6.44
CA PRO A 152 -5.63 9.28 -7.68
C PRO A 152 -6.66 8.54 -8.55
N LEU A 153 -6.75 7.21 -8.48
CA LEU A 153 -7.75 6.42 -9.23
C LEU A 153 -9.13 6.41 -8.54
N LEU A 154 -9.14 6.56 -7.20
CA LEU A 154 -10.34 6.49 -6.37
C LEU A 154 -10.97 7.87 -6.11
N VAL A 155 -10.19 8.94 -6.25
CA VAL A 155 -10.70 10.32 -6.16
C VAL A 155 -11.21 10.69 -7.55
N LEU A 156 -12.53 10.67 -7.73
CA LEU A 156 -13.15 11.32 -8.88
C LEU A 156 -12.66 12.78 -8.94
N PRO A 157 -12.44 13.36 -10.14
CA PRO A 157 -12.16 14.77 -10.26
C PRO A 157 -13.33 15.55 -9.65
N SER A 158 -13.16 16.00 -8.42
CA SER A 158 -14.08 16.95 -7.82
C SER A 158 -13.87 18.27 -8.54
N VAL A 159 -14.94 18.83 -9.08
CA VAL A 159 -14.93 20.24 -9.48
C VAL A 159 -14.56 21.02 -8.23
N VAL A 160 -13.33 21.51 -8.19
CA VAL A 160 -12.92 22.49 -7.19
C VAL A 160 -13.78 23.70 -7.51
N LEU A 161 -14.83 23.93 -6.72
CA LEU A 161 -15.46 25.24 -6.69
C LEU A 161 -14.34 26.19 -6.27
N LEU A 162 -13.82 26.95 -7.23
CA LEU A 162 -12.93 28.06 -6.93
C LEU A 162 -13.70 28.91 -5.90
N PRO A 163 -13.14 29.21 -4.72
CA PRO A 163 -13.80 30.15 -3.82
C PRO A 163 -14.10 31.38 -4.65
N ASP A 164 -15.35 31.87 -4.59
CA ASP A 164 -15.75 33.10 -5.26
C ASP A 164 -14.66 34.11 -4.98
N THR A 165 -13.86 34.42 -6.00
CA THR A 165 -12.83 35.43 -5.87
C THR A 165 -13.63 36.69 -5.57
N PRO A 166 -13.49 37.30 -4.38
CA PRO A 166 -14.24 38.51 -4.10
C PRO A 166 -13.90 39.46 -5.25
N HIS A 167 -14.93 39.87 -5.99
CA HIS A 167 -14.78 40.82 -7.08
C HIS A 167 -14.00 41.99 -6.50
N ARG A 168 -12.70 42.05 -6.81
CA ARG A 168 -11.88 43.18 -6.44
C ARG A 168 -12.49 44.30 -7.27
N PRO A 169 -13.12 45.33 -6.66
CA PRO A 169 -13.58 46.45 -7.45
C PRO A 169 -12.34 46.93 -8.20
N SER A 170 -12.45 46.96 -9.52
CA SER A 170 -11.47 47.62 -10.37
C SER A 170 -11.35 49.03 -9.83
N VAL A 171 -10.29 49.29 -9.06
CA VAL A 171 -9.89 50.65 -8.74
C VAL A 171 -9.32 51.16 -10.04
N LEU A 172 -10.20 51.64 -10.91
CA LEU A 172 -9.85 52.64 -11.89
C LEU A 172 -9.25 53.77 -11.07
N ALA A 173 -7.92 53.87 -11.08
CA ALA A 173 -7.20 55.01 -10.56
C ALA A 173 -7.53 56.20 -11.47
N VAL A 174 -8.74 56.74 -11.29
CA VAL A 174 -9.15 58.00 -11.91
C VAL A 174 -8.39 59.08 -11.14
N PRO A 175 -7.48 59.83 -11.78
CA PRO A 175 -6.85 60.97 -11.13
C PRO A 175 -7.95 61.95 -10.69
N THR A 176 -7.88 62.42 -9.46
CA THR A 176 -8.78 63.47 -8.98
C THR A 176 -8.66 64.69 -9.89
N PRO A 177 -9.77 65.20 -10.48
CA PRO A 177 -9.71 66.39 -11.30
C PRO A 177 -9.21 67.57 -10.46
N VAL A 178 -8.02 68.07 -10.78
CA VAL A 178 -7.49 69.29 -10.15
C VAL A 178 -8.15 70.48 -10.86
N ALA A 179 -8.86 71.32 -10.11
CA ALA A 179 -9.43 72.55 -10.65
C ALA A 179 -8.30 73.43 -11.22
N PRO A 180 -8.45 74.02 -12.42
CA PRO A 180 -7.43 74.88 -12.99
C PRO A 180 -7.24 76.11 -12.09
N ARG A 181 -6.01 76.29 -11.58
CA ARG A 181 -5.63 77.51 -10.86
C ARG A 181 -5.66 78.67 -11.86
N SER A 182 -6.48 79.69 -11.58
CA SER A 182 -6.55 80.89 -12.41
C SER A 182 -5.18 81.55 -12.52
N ALA A 183 -4.73 81.84 -13.74
CA ALA A 183 -3.45 82.49 -14.04
C ALA A 183 -3.32 83.95 -13.55
N HIS A 184 -4.21 84.39 -12.65
CA HIS A 184 -4.29 85.75 -12.13
C HIS A 184 -3.65 85.93 -10.75
N THR A 185 -2.84 84.96 -10.28
CA THR A 185 -1.94 85.20 -9.15
C THR A 185 -0.85 86.20 -9.55
N ARG A 186 -1.17 87.49 -9.29
CA ARG A 186 -0.31 88.67 -9.17
C ARG A 186 1.17 88.43 -9.49
N VAL A 187 1.57 88.78 -10.72
CA VAL A 187 2.97 89.07 -11.03
C VAL A 187 3.30 90.43 -10.41
N PRO A 188 4.29 90.53 -9.49
CA PRO A 188 4.74 91.81 -8.96
C PRO A 188 5.32 92.67 -10.09
N THR A 189 4.85 93.90 -10.27
CA THR A 189 5.39 94.81 -11.29
C THR A 189 6.78 95.30 -10.89
N LEU A 190 7.82 94.87 -11.63
CA LEU A 190 9.23 95.24 -11.40
C LEU A 190 9.60 96.68 -11.86
N ARG A 191 8.63 97.54 -12.15
CA ARG A 191 8.88 98.94 -12.54
C ARG A 191 8.21 99.88 -11.55
N GLY A 192 9.03 100.59 -10.77
CA GLY A 192 8.60 101.76 -10.03
C GLY A 192 8.35 102.96 -10.95
N PRO A 193 7.61 103.97 -10.50
CA PRO A 193 7.30 105.15 -11.30
C PRO A 193 8.59 105.95 -11.65
N PRO A 194 8.67 106.55 -12.85
CA PRO A 194 9.82 107.35 -13.26
C PRO A 194 10.00 108.56 -12.34
N ARG A 195 11.24 108.80 -11.88
CA ARG A 195 11.60 109.99 -11.10
C ARG A 195 11.61 111.20 -12.03
N LEU A 196 10.75 112.18 -11.78
CA LEU A 196 10.82 113.49 -12.41
C LEU A 196 12.09 114.20 -11.94
N LEU A 197 13.03 114.42 -12.85
CA LEU A 197 14.20 115.26 -12.63
C LEU A 197 13.70 116.71 -12.53
N ALA A 198 13.85 117.33 -11.37
CA ALA A 198 13.57 118.75 -11.19
C ALA A 198 14.56 119.57 -12.04
N LEU A 199 14.05 120.38 -12.97
CA LEU A 199 14.82 121.41 -13.64
C LEU A 199 14.77 122.68 -12.79
N ALA A 200 15.95 123.17 -12.39
CA ALA A 200 16.13 124.44 -11.70
C ALA A 200 16.06 125.61 -12.69
N ALA A 201 15.41 126.69 -12.27
CA ALA A 201 15.67 128.07 -12.67
C ALA A 201 15.27 128.98 -11.51
#